data_AF-A0A8E4HU21-F1
#
_entry.id   AF-A0A8E4HU21-F1
#
_cell.length_a   1.000
_cell.length_b   1.000
_cell.length_c   1.000
_cell.angle_alpha   90.00
_cell.angle_beta   90.00
_cell.angle_gamma   90.00
#
_symmetry.space_group_name_H-M   'P 1'
#
loop_
_entity.id
_entity.type
_entity.pdbx_description
1 polymer ?
#
loop_
_entity_poly.entity_id
_entity_poly.type
_entity_poly.pdbx_seq_one_letter_code
_entity_poly.pdbx_strand_id
1 'polypeptide(L)'
;MHLAGNAVTGVTGPMDYNYMKVLRFVLRIISGWPGKALGEKTLRIEGMGHAYYNTILSLVYLALGIAYLKTNFHRFDFLELGQLYIVLLMNMLSTSRAFTLCLSQKYREVAKIFIQKVHLFYFKEKSDYAMKIHIIVHKVSFISAVYLSVLLFIAAVMFNLIPMYNNYSAGRYSSFDNLENTTYEQAISCLYPWNFETNFNGYLVATLSGWYGTMLCGSSVSMFDLFLCLMIFNLWGHFKILIHNLEHFPRPASEVVDTEGEERSGRIVGSEMYSQTELEQVAVLLKDCIQYHMLIFDFTNNMSEAFGMALFIYYSFHQITGCLLLLECSQMTAAALTRYLPLTIIMFGELVLLSIIFETIGTMSEKLKDAVYKVPWEYMDTKNRRTVLIFLIKVQEPIHVKAGGLVDVGVTTMASILKTSFSYFAFLRTF
;
A
#
# COMPACT_ATOMS: atom_id res chain seq x y z
N MET A 1 12.14 26.79 4.97
CA MET A 1 10.73 27.25 5.06
C MET A 1 10.21 27.78 3.71
N HIS A 2 11.02 28.51 2.93
CA HIS A 2 10.59 29.10 1.65
C HIS A 2 10.26 28.12 0.50
N LEU A 3 10.84 26.91 0.46
CA LEU A 3 10.55 25.90 -0.58
C LEU A 3 9.29 25.06 -0.31
N ALA A 4 8.71 25.14 0.89
CA ALA A 4 7.50 24.40 1.24
C ALA A 4 6.21 25.19 0.94
N GLY A 5 6.27 26.52 0.98
CA GLY A 5 5.12 27.39 0.66
C GLY A 5 4.64 27.25 -0.78
N ASN A 6 5.57 27.09 -1.74
CA ASN A 6 5.23 27.07 -3.17
C ASN A 6 4.56 25.78 -3.66
N ALA A 7 4.60 24.68 -2.89
CA ALA A 7 3.97 23.41 -3.27
C ALA A 7 2.48 23.32 -2.87
N VAL A 8 1.99 24.28 -2.07
CA VAL A 8 0.62 24.27 -1.51
C VAL A 8 -0.20 25.51 -1.94
N THR A 9 0.44 26.49 -2.57
CA THR A 9 -0.24 27.67 -3.15
C THR A 9 -1.12 27.27 -4.33
N GLY A 10 -2.44 27.49 -4.20
CA GLY A 10 -3.44 27.17 -5.24
C GLY A 10 -4.10 25.79 -5.13
N VAL A 11 -3.77 25.00 -4.09
CA VAL A 11 -4.38 23.69 -3.81
C VAL A 11 -5.63 23.87 -2.96
N THR A 12 -6.80 23.56 -3.51
CA THR A 12 -8.10 23.66 -2.81
C THR A 12 -8.49 22.37 -2.10
N GLY A 13 -7.92 21.23 -2.50
CA GLY A 13 -8.12 19.96 -1.82
C GLY A 13 -7.05 18.91 -2.15
N PRO A 14 -7.11 17.73 -1.48
CA PRO A 14 -6.16 16.64 -1.69
C PRO A 14 -6.06 16.16 -3.15
N MET A 15 -7.15 16.28 -3.91
CA MET A 15 -7.20 15.83 -5.31
C MET A 15 -6.45 16.75 -6.29
N ASP A 16 -6.04 17.95 -5.86
CA ASP A 16 -5.33 18.89 -6.73
C ASP A 16 -3.82 18.56 -6.85
N TYR A 17 -3.29 17.72 -5.96
CA TYR A 17 -1.91 17.28 -6.02
C TYR A 17 -1.61 16.47 -7.29
N ASN A 18 -0.46 16.72 -7.91
CA ASN A 18 -0.06 16.06 -9.16
C ASN A 18 -0.03 14.54 -9.03
N TYR A 19 0.53 14.00 -7.93
CA TYR A 19 0.55 12.55 -7.71
C TYR A 19 -0.86 11.97 -7.52
N MET A 20 -1.79 12.70 -6.90
CA MET A 20 -3.19 12.27 -6.77
C MET A 20 -3.92 12.30 -8.11
N LYS A 21 -3.61 13.26 -9.00
CA LYS A 21 -4.17 13.32 -10.36
C LYS A 21 -3.74 12.11 -11.20
N VAL A 22 -2.45 11.77 -11.18
CA VAL A 22 -1.92 10.59 -11.88
C VAL A 22 -2.54 9.31 -11.30
N LEU A 23 -2.53 9.17 -9.97
CA LEU A 23 -3.14 8.03 -9.29
C LEU A 23 -4.64 7.88 -9.63
N ARG A 24 -5.39 8.99 -9.60
CA ARG A 24 -6.81 9.03 -9.98
C ARG A 24 -7.02 8.59 -11.42
N PHE A 25 -6.19 9.05 -12.35
CA PHE A 25 -6.29 8.68 -13.76
C PHE A 25 -6.09 7.17 -13.95
N VAL A 26 -5.02 6.60 -13.39
CA VAL A 26 -4.74 5.16 -13.55
C VAL A 26 -5.76 4.30 -12.80
N LEU A 27 -6.14 4.67 -11.58
CA LEU A 27 -7.19 3.96 -10.83
C LEU A 27 -8.56 4.02 -11.52
N ARG A 28 -8.86 5.05 -12.32
CA ARG A 28 -10.08 5.08 -13.14
C ARG A 28 -10.02 4.06 -14.28
N ILE A 29 -8.87 3.93 -14.95
CA ILE A 29 -8.66 2.94 -16.02
C ILE A 29 -8.84 1.51 -15.48
N ILE A 30 -8.32 1.22 -14.29
CA ILE A 30 -8.45 -0.12 -13.69
C ILE A 30 -9.71 -0.31 -12.84
N SER A 31 -10.64 0.65 -12.84
CA SER A 31 -11.89 0.63 -12.06
C SER A 31 -11.76 0.68 -10.53
N GLY A 32 -10.58 1.04 -10.01
CA GLY A 32 -10.28 1.21 -8.59
C GLY A 32 -10.65 2.57 -8.01
N TRP A 33 -10.87 3.62 -8.81
CA TRP A 33 -11.17 4.95 -8.25
C TRP A 33 -12.63 5.05 -7.72
N PRO A 34 -12.87 5.62 -6.52
CA PRO A 34 -14.21 5.76 -5.93
C PRO A 34 -14.99 6.96 -6.51
N GLY A 35 -14.94 7.21 -7.82
CA GLY A 35 -15.49 8.42 -8.45
C GLY A 35 -16.98 8.67 -8.15
N LYS A 36 -17.81 7.61 -8.22
CA LYS A 36 -19.25 7.70 -7.89
C LYS A 36 -19.48 8.05 -6.41
N ALA A 37 -18.69 7.49 -5.50
CA ALA A 37 -18.82 7.74 -4.06
C ALA A 37 -18.39 9.17 -3.68
N LEU A 38 -17.49 9.75 -4.47
CA LEU A 38 -17.04 11.14 -4.38
C LEU A 38 -17.97 12.15 -5.07
N GLY A 39 -19.01 11.69 -5.79
CA GLY A 39 -19.92 12.56 -6.55
C GLY A 39 -19.31 13.16 -7.81
N GLU A 40 -18.22 12.58 -8.34
CA GLU A 40 -17.59 13.05 -9.57
C GLU A 40 -18.44 12.70 -10.79
N LYS A 41 -18.41 13.55 -11.84
CA LYS A 41 -19.02 13.20 -13.12
C LYS A 41 -18.36 11.93 -13.65
N THR A 42 -19.14 10.85 -13.76
CA THR A 42 -18.71 9.58 -14.32
C THR A 42 -18.49 9.74 -15.81
N LEU A 43 -17.31 9.39 -16.31
CA LEU A 43 -17.10 9.22 -17.75
C LEU A 43 -18.05 8.12 -18.28
N ARG A 44 -18.38 8.12 -19.58
CA ARG A 44 -19.22 7.07 -20.19
C ARG A 44 -18.66 5.65 -20.00
N ILE A 45 -17.33 5.55 -19.80
CA ILE A 45 -16.59 4.31 -19.60
C ILE A 45 -16.49 3.96 -18.09
N GLU A 46 -16.91 4.84 -17.17
CA GLU A 46 -16.78 4.63 -15.73
C GLU A 46 -18.08 4.08 -15.12
N GLY A 47 -17.97 3.05 -14.28
CA GLY A 47 -19.10 2.47 -13.54
C GLY A 47 -18.88 1.01 -13.18
N MET A 48 -19.85 0.40 -12.51
CA MET A 48 -19.78 -1.03 -12.17
C MET A 48 -19.67 -1.91 -13.41
N GLY A 49 -20.28 -1.51 -14.54
CA GLY A 49 -20.14 -2.23 -15.82
C GLY A 49 -18.69 -2.34 -16.30
N HIS A 50 -17.88 -1.28 -16.15
CA HIS A 50 -16.47 -1.31 -16.52
C HIS A 50 -15.61 -2.11 -15.53
N ALA A 51 -15.97 -2.08 -14.24
CA ALA A 51 -15.36 -2.97 -13.25
C ALA A 51 -15.62 -4.44 -13.60
N TYR A 52 -16.86 -4.80 -13.98
CA TYR A 52 -17.19 -6.14 -14.46
C TYR A 52 -16.45 -6.48 -15.76
N TYR A 53 -16.37 -5.56 -16.72
CA TYR A 53 -15.60 -5.77 -17.95
C TYR A 53 -14.13 -6.10 -17.67
N ASN A 54 -13.43 -5.28 -16.89
CA ASN A 54 -12.02 -5.52 -16.54
C ASN A 54 -11.84 -6.83 -15.75
N THR A 55 -12.78 -7.16 -14.88
CA THR A 55 -12.76 -8.42 -14.11
C THR A 55 -12.93 -9.63 -15.02
N ILE A 56 -13.92 -9.58 -15.93
CA ILE A 56 -14.16 -10.64 -16.93
C ILE A 56 -12.94 -10.78 -17.84
N LEU A 57 -12.37 -9.67 -18.30
CA LEU A 57 -11.18 -9.69 -19.14
C LEU A 57 -9.99 -10.35 -18.42
N SER A 58 -9.75 -10.01 -17.15
CA SER A 58 -8.71 -10.64 -16.32
C SER A 58 -8.92 -12.15 -16.17
N LEU A 59 -10.17 -12.58 -15.95
CA LEU A 59 -10.56 -13.99 -15.88
C LEU A 59 -10.37 -14.72 -17.21
N VAL A 60 -10.66 -14.07 -18.34
CA VAL A 60 -10.42 -14.64 -19.66
C VAL A 60 -8.93 -14.85 -19.90
N TYR A 61 -8.07 -13.86 -19.61
CA TYR A 61 -6.62 -14.05 -19.68
C TYR A 61 -6.15 -15.19 -18.77
N LEU A 62 -6.74 -15.32 -17.58
CA LEU A 62 -6.37 -16.39 -16.64
C LEU A 62 -6.77 -17.77 -17.19
N ALA A 63 -8.00 -17.90 -17.71
CA ALA A 63 -8.49 -19.13 -18.30
C ALA A 63 -7.69 -19.54 -19.55
N LEU A 64 -7.36 -18.59 -20.42
CA LEU A 64 -6.55 -18.84 -21.62
C LEU A 64 -5.10 -19.21 -21.26
N GLY A 65 -4.52 -18.60 -20.23
CA GLY A 65 -3.21 -18.99 -19.71
C GLY A 65 -3.20 -20.39 -19.12
N ILE A 66 -4.22 -20.76 -18.33
CA ILE A 66 -4.36 -22.11 -17.76
C ILE A 66 -4.56 -23.15 -18.87
N ALA A 67 -5.39 -22.84 -19.87
CA ALA A 67 -5.59 -23.71 -21.03
C ALA A 67 -4.28 -23.91 -21.79
N TYR A 68 -3.51 -22.85 -22.02
CA TYR A 68 -2.19 -22.92 -22.66
C TYR A 68 -1.21 -23.78 -21.85
N LEU A 69 -1.19 -23.62 -20.52
CA LEU A 69 -0.39 -24.46 -19.61
C LEU A 69 -0.77 -25.93 -19.75
N LYS A 70 -2.07 -26.25 -19.73
CA LYS A 70 -2.55 -27.64 -19.81
C LYS A 70 -2.16 -28.31 -21.13
N THR A 71 -2.26 -27.58 -22.24
CA THR A 71 -1.89 -28.10 -23.57
C THR A 71 -0.40 -28.39 -23.68
N ASN A 72 0.44 -27.58 -23.05
CA ASN A 72 1.89 -27.68 -23.16
C ASN A 72 2.57 -28.33 -21.96
N PHE A 73 1.80 -28.81 -20.97
CA PHE A 73 2.33 -29.37 -19.72
C PHE A 73 3.24 -30.60 -19.95
N HIS A 74 2.93 -31.42 -20.95
CA HIS A 74 3.73 -32.58 -21.33
C HIS A 74 4.82 -32.26 -22.36
N ARG A 75 4.83 -31.03 -22.90
CA ARG A 75 5.73 -30.62 -23.99
C ARG A 75 7.00 -29.92 -23.49
N PHE A 76 6.88 -29.18 -22.39
CA PHE A 76 7.96 -28.37 -21.84
C PHE A 76 8.32 -28.80 -20.43
N ASP A 77 9.59 -28.65 -20.07
CA ASP A 77 10.07 -28.91 -18.72
C ASP A 77 9.60 -27.82 -17.74
N PHE A 78 9.69 -28.11 -16.45
CA PHE A 78 9.19 -27.21 -15.40
C PHE A 78 9.75 -25.79 -15.48
N LEU A 79 11.07 -25.64 -15.71
CA LEU A 79 11.73 -24.34 -15.81
C LEU A 79 11.39 -23.60 -17.11
N GLU A 80 11.13 -24.33 -18.20
CA GLU A 80 10.67 -23.73 -19.45
C GLU A 80 9.25 -23.15 -19.30
N LEU A 81 8.43 -23.75 -18.43
CA LEU A 81 7.11 -23.23 -18.03
C LEU A 81 7.19 -22.16 -16.93
N GLY A 82 8.37 -21.86 -16.39
CA GLY A 82 8.59 -20.94 -15.27
C GLY A 82 7.96 -19.56 -15.45
N GLN A 83 8.16 -18.97 -16.63
CA GLN A 83 7.54 -17.68 -16.96
C GLN A 83 6.02 -17.77 -16.97
N LEU A 84 5.44 -18.84 -17.53
CA LEU A 84 3.99 -19.02 -17.58
C LEU A 84 3.40 -19.13 -16.17
N TYR A 85 4.05 -19.86 -15.26
CA TYR A 85 3.65 -19.91 -13.85
C TYR A 85 3.65 -18.53 -13.20
N ILE A 86 4.72 -17.74 -13.40
CA ILE A 86 4.82 -16.38 -12.86
C ILE A 86 3.72 -15.48 -13.43
N VAL A 87 3.46 -15.51 -14.75
CA VAL A 87 2.38 -14.72 -15.37
C VAL A 87 1.01 -15.13 -14.84
N LEU A 88 0.76 -16.43 -14.66
CA LEU A 88 -0.49 -16.93 -14.07
C LEU A 88 -0.67 -16.43 -12.64
N LEU A 89 0.38 -16.46 -11.81
CA LEU A 89 0.36 -15.94 -10.44
C LEU A 89 0.10 -14.42 -10.40
N MET A 90 0.75 -13.65 -11.26
CA MET A 90 0.52 -12.21 -11.40
C MET A 90 -0.93 -11.91 -11.79
N ASN A 91 -1.46 -12.64 -12.78
CA ASN A 91 -2.83 -12.47 -13.22
C ASN A 91 -3.84 -12.91 -12.15
N MET A 92 -3.54 -13.98 -11.39
CA MET A 92 -4.35 -14.37 -10.23
C MET A 92 -4.38 -13.25 -9.16
N LEU A 93 -3.25 -12.60 -8.87
CA LEU A 93 -3.20 -11.46 -7.95
C LEU A 93 -4.00 -10.26 -8.49
N SER A 94 -3.83 -9.90 -9.76
CA SER A 94 -4.58 -8.80 -10.39
C SER A 94 -6.09 -9.07 -10.37
N THR A 95 -6.49 -10.30 -10.69
CA THR A 95 -7.88 -10.76 -10.64
C THR A 95 -8.42 -10.72 -9.22
N SER A 96 -7.66 -11.14 -8.21
CA SER A 96 -8.11 -11.10 -6.82
C SER A 96 -8.34 -9.66 -6.33
N ARG A 97 -7.52 -8.70 -6.76
CA ARG A 97 -7.70 -7.26 -6.47
C ARG A 97 -8.94 -6.69 -7.16
N ALA A 98 -9.29 -7.17 -8.35
CA ALA A 98 -10.55 -6.79 -8.99
C ALA A 98 -11.76 -7.16 -8.12
N PHE A 99 -11.78 -8.36 -7.53
CA PHE A 99 -12.85 -8.81 -6.63
C PHE A 99 -12.80 -8.14 -5.25
N THR A 100 -11.63 -8.12 -4.62
CA THR A 100 -11.46 -7.66 -3.23
C THR A 100 -11.50 -6.14 -3.09
N LEU A 101 -11.08 -5.39 -4.13
CA LEU A 101 -10.99 -3.92 -4.11
C LEU A 101 -11.96 -3.29 -5.11
N CYS A 102 -11.83 -3.54 -6.42
CA CYS A 102 -12.63 -2.82 -7.44
C CYS A 102 -14.14 -3.05 -7.29
N LEU A 103 -14.57 -4.27 -6.97
CA LEU A 103 -15.97 -4.61 -6.77
C LEU A 103 -16.46 -4.39 -5.32
N SER A 104 -15.55 -4.08 -4.39
CA SER A 104 -15.86 -3.95 -2.97
C SER A 104 -16.41 -2.57 -2.61
N GLN A 105 -17.61 -2.55 -2.01
CA GLN A 105 -18.18 -1.31 -1.47
C GLN A 105 -17.39 -0.79 -0.26
N LYS A 106 -16.88 -1.70 0.59
CA LYS A 106 -16.07 -1.34 1.77
C LYS A 106 -14.84 -0.53 1.37
N TYR A 107 -14.12 -1.01 0.36
CA TYR A 107 -12.95 -0.30 -0.19
C TYR A 107 -13.32 1.09 -0.73
N ARG A 108 -14.42 1.21 -1.46
CA ARG A 108 -14.88 2.50 -2.01
C ARG A 108 -15.24 3.51 -0.92
N GLU A 109 -15.86 3.06 0.18
CA GLU A 109 -16.17 3.92 1.33
C GLU A 109 -14.89 4.36 2.06
N VAL A 110 -13.94 3.45 2.29
CA VAL A 110 -12.63 3.80 2.90
C VAL A 110 -11.89 4.82 2.06
N ALA A 111 -11.84 4.62 0.74
CA ALA A 111 -11.21 5.53 -0.19
C ALA A 111 -11.87 6.93 -0.17
N LYS A 112 -13.19 6.99 -0.06
CA LYS A 112 -13.95 8.24 0.11
C LYS A 112 -13.63 8.93 1.44
N ILE A 113 -13.70 8.19 2.55
CA ILE A 113 -13.41 8.70 3.90
C ILE A 113 -11.98 9.25 3.95
N PHE A 114 -11.03 8.54 3.35
CA PHE A 114 -9.65 8.99 3.23
C PHE A 114 -9.57 10.37 2.56
N ILE A 115 -10.11 10.48 1.34
CA ILE A 115 -9.98 11.69 0.52
C ILE A 115 -10.73 12.89 1.13
N GLN A 116 -11.90 12.66 1.74
CA GLN A 116 -12.79 13.74 2.17
C GLN A 116 -12.65 14.13 3.65
N LYS A 117 -12.19 13.21 4.52
CA LYS A 117 -12.24 13.41 5.97
C LYS A 117 -10.91 13.20 6.66
N VAL A 118 -10.16 12.17 6.28
CA VAL A 118 -8.94 11.78 7.02
C VAL A 118 -7.71 12.51 6.48
N HIS A 119 -7.59 12.76 5.18
CA HIS A 119 -6.39 13.34 4.59
C HIS A 119 -5.86 14.57 5.38
N LEU A 120 -4.56 14.58 5.70
CA LEU A 120 -3.93 15.59 6.58
C LEU A 120 -4.08 17.04 6.09
N PHE A 121 -4.40 17.23 4.82
CA PHE A 121 -4.75 18.54 4.26
C PHE A 121 -5.81 19.28 5.09
N TYR A 122 -6.79 18.57 5.66
CA TYR A 122 -7.84 19.18 6.48
C TYR A 122 -7.40 19.50 7.91
N PHE A 123 -6.23 19.01 8.34
CA PHE A 123 -5.69 19.18 9.69
C PHE A 123 -4.49 20.13 9.72
N LYS A 124 -4.00 20.57 8.55
CA LYS A 124 -2.76 21.34 8.43
C LYS A 124 -2.79 22.68 9.19
N GLU A 125 -3.95 23.31 9.30
CA GLU A 125 -4.12 24.62 9.96
C GLU A 125 -4.38 24.51 11.47
N LYS A 126 -4.45 23.31 12.04
CA LYS A 126 -4.73 23.14 13.49
C LYS A 126 -3.56 23.58 14.37
N SER A 127 -2.32 23.47 13.89
CA SER A 127 -1.11 23.92 14.59
C SER A 127 0.08 24.01 13.64
N ASP A 128 1.10 24.78 14.02
CA ASP A 128 2.36 24.87 13.26
C ASP A 128 3.04 23.51 13.08
N TYR A 129 2.95 22.65 14.10
CA TYR A 129 3.45 21.28 14.02
C TYR A 129 2.64 20.43 13.03
N ALA A 130 1.31 20.57 13.00
CA ALA A 130 0.46 19.89 12.02
C ALA A 130 0.80 20.30 10.58
N MET A 131 1.05 21.59 10.32
CA MET A 131 1.52 22.08 9.02
C MET A 131 2.87 21.46 8.64
N LYS A 132 3.83 21.42 9.59
CA LYS A 132 5.14 20.80 9.36
C LYS A 132 5.02 19.32 9.00
N ILE A 133 4.19 18.56 9.72
CA ILE A 133 3.95 17.15 9.44
C ILE A 133 3.24 16.96 8.09
N HIS A 134 2.25 17.79 7.77
CA HIS A 134 1.58 17.76 6.47
C HIS A 134 2.57 17.93 5.30
N ILE A 135 3.50 18.88 5.40
CA ILE A 135 4.54 19.09 4.38
C ILE A 135 5.44 17.85 4.23
N ILE A 136 5.84 17.22 5.34
CA ILE A 136 6.66 16.01 5.32
C ILE A 136 5.89 14.87 4.64
N VAL A 137 4.65 14.62 5.05
CA VAL A 137 3.80 13.58 4.46
C VAL A 137 3.56 13.82 2.98
N HIS A 138 3.33 15.07 2.57
CA HIS A 138 3.19 15.43 1.16
C HIS A 138 4.44 15.10 0.34
N LYS A 139 5.65 15.41 0.86
CA LYS A 139 6.91 15.10 0.18
C LYS A 139 7.14 13.60 0.06
N VAL A 140 6.94 12.84 1.14
CA VAL A 140 7.10 11.38 1.13
C VAL A 140 6.09 10.75 0.16
N SER A 141 4.83 11.20 0.21
CA SER A 141 3.77 10.78 -0.72
C SER A 141 4.15 11.01 -2.18
N PHE A 142 4.69 12.19 -2.50
CA PHE A 142 5.17 12.51 -3.84
C PHE A 142 6.33 11.60 -4.28
N ILE A 143 7.34 11.43 -3.43
CA ILE A 143 8.50 10.58 -3.72
C ILE A 143 8.06 9.13 -3.96
N SER A 144 7.22 8.57 -3.09
CA SER A 144 6.71 7.20 -3.25
C SER A 144 5.84 7.04 -4.50
N ALA A 145 5.04 8.05 -4.86
CA ALA A 145 4.26 8.03 -6.08
C ALA A 145 5.14 8.03 -7.34
N VAL A 146 6.18 8.86 -7.37
CA VAL A 146 7.16 8.87 -8.47
C VAL A 146 7.89 7.53 -8.53
N TYR A 147 8.38 7.03 -7.39
CA TYR A 147 9.09 5.75 -7.30
C TYR A 147 8.26 4.59 -7.84
N LEU A 148 7.04 4.38 -7.34
CA LEU A 148 6.18 3.27 -7.79
C LEU A 148 5.71 3.43 -9.24
N SER A 149 5.49 4.66 -9.72
CA SER A 149 5.13 4.89 -11.12
C SER A 149 6.29 4.60 -12.08
N VAL A 150 7.51 4.99 -11.70
CA VAL A 150 8.73 4.68 -12.46
C VAL A 150 8.99 3.16 -12.44
N LEU A 151 8.82 2.52 -11.29
CA LEU A 151 8.98 1.07 -11.14
C LEU A 151 7.99 0.31 -12.03
N LEU A 152 6.72 0.71 -12.04
CA LEU A 152 5.71 0.17 -12.94
C LEU A 152 6.14 0.29 -14.41
N PHE A 153 6.59 1.46 -14.84
CA PHE A 153 7.01 1.69 -16.22
C PHE A 153 8.21 0.81 -16.59
N ILE A 154 9.24 0.79 -15.75
CA ILE A 154 10.44 -0.04 -15.96
C ILE A 154 10.05 -1.52 -16.02
N ALA A 155 9.26 -2.01 -15.06
CA ALA A 155 8.81 -3.40 -15.01
C ALA A 155 8.09 -3.80 -16.30
N ALA A 156 7.13 -2.98 -16.73
CA ALA A 156 6.33 -3.28 -17.91
C ALA A 156 7.15 -3.22 -19.21
N VAL A 157 8.08 -2.27 -19.32
CA VAL A 157 9.01 -2.17 -20.46
C VAL A 157 9.96 -3.36 -20.49
N MET A 158 10.63 -3.68 -19.38
CA MET A 158 11.57 -4.81 -19.33
C MET A 158 10.86 -6.13 -19.63
N PHE A 159 9.70 -6.37 -19.01
CA PHE A 159 8.95 -7.61 -19.18
C PHE A 159 8.55 -7.88 -20.64
N ASN A 160 8.19 -6.83 -21.40
CA ASN A 160 7.79 -6.97 -22.80
C ASN A 160 8.95 -6.86 -23.80
N LEU A 161 9.95 -6.02 -23.54
CA LEU A 161 11.06 -5.83 -24.48
C LEU A 161 12.07 -6.97 -24.48
N ILE A 162 12.26 -7.68 -23.37
CA ILE A 162 13.20 -8.82 -23.31
C ILE A 162 12.88 -9.89 -24.39
N PRO A 163 11.65 -10.42 -24.50
CA PRO A 163 11.33 -11.39 -25.55
C PRO A 163 11.41 -10.79 -26.96
N MET A 164 11.10 -9.49 -27.14
CA MET A 164 11.27 -8.81 -28.43
C MET A 164 12.75 -8.71 -28.83
N TYR A 165 13.63 -8.40 -27.88
CA TYR A 165 15.07 -8.36 -28.09
C TYR A 165 15.62 -9.75 -28.41
N ASN A 166 15.15 -10.80 -27.73
CA ASN A 166 15.52 -12.18 -28.03
C ASN A 166 15.13 -12.56 -29.47
N ASN A 167 13.92 -12.21 -29.90
CA ASN A 167 13.49 -12.42 -31.29
C ASN A 167 14.37 -11.66 -32.30
N TYR A 168 14.72 -10.41 -32.01
CA TYR A 168 15.58 -9.60 -32.88
C TYR A 168 17.00 -10.17 -32.99
N SER A 169 17.63 -10.45 -31.85
CA SER A 169 18.99 -11.01 -31.78
C SER A 169 19.10 -12.41 -32.38
N ALA A 170 18.03 -13.21 -32.32
CA ALA A 170 17.93 -14.50 -33.01
C ALA A 170 17.59 -14.38 -34.51
N GLY A 171 17.48 -13.16 -35.06
CA GLY A 171 17.20 -12.93 -36.47
C GLY A 171 15.77 -13.27 -36.91
N ARG A 172 14.83 -13.44 -35.98
CA ARG A 172 13.45 -13.88 -36.26
C ARG A 172 12.59 -12.80 -36.96
N TYR A 173 13.08 -11.57 -37.07
CA TYR A 173 12.44 -10.47 -37.82
C TYR A 173 13.06 -10.23 -39.21
N SER A 174 13.94 -11.12 -39.68
CA SER A 174 14.64 -10.95 -40.96
C SER A 174 13.78 -11.20 -42.20
N SER A 175 12.77 -12.07 -42.09
CA SER A 175 11.72 -12.27 -43.08
C SER A 175 10.34 -12.18 -42.40
N PHE A 176 9.35 -11.67 -43.12
CA PHE A 176 7.95 -11.65 -42.69
C PHE A 176 7.18 -12.90 -43.15
N ASP A 177 7.85 -13.84 -43.81
CA ASP A 177 7.32 -15.16 -44.10
C ASP A 177 7.14 -15.97 -42.80
N ASN A 178 6.37 -17.05 -42.88
CA ASN A 178 6.19 -17.93 -41.72
C ASN A 178 7.52 -18.57 -41.33
N LEU A 179 7.84 -18.56 -40.04
CA LEU A 179 9.02 -19.26 -39.53
C LEU A 179 8.84 -20.79 -39.66
N GLU A 180 9.80 -21.48 -40.26
CA GLU A 180 9.72 -22.93 -40.50
C GLU A 180 10.31 -23.77 -39.36
N ASN A 181 11.40 -23.31 -38.73
CA ASN A 181 12.16 -24.07 -37.71
C ASN A 181 12.29 -23.34 -36.36
N THR A 182 11.66 -22.19 -36.20
CA THR A 182 11.73 -21.39 -34.97
C THR A 182 10.38 -20.75 -34.67
N THR A 183 10.18 -20.32 -33.42
CA THR A 183 8.96 -19.64 -33.00
C THR A 183 9.28 -18.28 -32.39
N TYR A 184 8.32 -17.35 -32.48
CA TYR A 184 8.42 -16.06 -31.81
C TYR A 184 8.23 -16.21 -30.30
N GLU A 185 9.14 -15.62 -29.53
CA GLU A 185 9.02 -15.51 -28.08
C GLU A 185 8.04 -14.39 -27.70
N GLN A 186 7.16 -14.68 -26.73
CA GLN A 186 6.19 -13.74 -26.19
C GLN A 186 6.40 -13.47 -24.70
N ALA A 187 6.00 -12.27 -24.28
CA ALA A 187 5.97 -11.88 -22.87
C ALA A 187 4.82 -12.58 -22.11
N ILE A 188 3.66 -12.69 -22.75
CA ILE A 188 2.48 -13.36 -22.23
C ILE A 188 2.07 -14.44 -23.22
N SER A 189 2.32 -15.70 -22.85
CA SER A 189 1.90 -16.86 -23.64
C SER A 189 0.48 -17.28 -23.22
N CYS A 190 -0.47 -17.12 -24.13
CA CYS A 190 -1.86 -17.53 -23.96
C CYS A 190 -2.34 -18.31 -25.18
N LEU A 191 -3.41 -19.07 -25.00
CA LEU A 191 -4.04 -19.76 -26.12
C LEU A 191 -4.79 -18.72 -26.99
N TYR A 192 -4.28 -18.46 -28.19
CA TYR A 192 -4.95 -17.62 -29.19
C TYR A 192 -5.60 -18.49 -30.27
N PRO A 193 -6.73 -18.06 -30.87
CA PRO A 193 -7.39 -18.79 -31.95
C PRO A 193 -6.66 -18.66 -33.30
N TRP A 194 -5.58 -17.88 -33.38
CA TRP A 194 -4.71 -17.73 -34.54
C TRP A 194 -3.31 -18.23 -34.24
N ASN A 195 -2.55 -18.56 -35.29
CA ASN A 195 -1.15 -18.91 -35.16
C ASN A 195 -0.31 -17.65 -34.88
N PHE A 196 0.22 -17.55 -33.66
CA PHE A 196 1.13 -16.49 -33.23
C PHE A 196 2.59 -16.95 -33.11
N GLU A 197 2.83 -18.26 -33.17
CA GLU A 197 4.15 -18.85 -32.96
C GLU A 197 5.04 -18.68 -34.20
N THR A 198 4.48 -18.84 -35.40
CA THR A 198 5.27 -18.78 -36.65
C THR A 198 4.88 -17.65 -37.58
N ASN A 199 3.66 -17.10 -37.46
CA ASN A 199 3.17 -16.02 -38.32
C ASN A 199 3.40 -14.63 -37.68
N PHE A 200 4.04 -13.72 -38.42
CA PHE A 200 4.38 -12.38 -37.92
C PHE A 200 3.14 -11.53 -37.57
N ASN A 201 2.08 -11.56 -38.37
CA ASN A 201 0.87 -10.77 -38.10
C ASN A 201 0.16 -11.27 -36.84
N GLY A 202 0.08 -12.60 -36.67
CA GLY A 202 -0.46 -13.22 -35.46
C GLY A 202 0.37 -12.90 -34.21
N TYR A 203 1.70 -12.90 -34.34
CA TYR A 203 2.63 -12.48 -33.30
C TYR A 203 2.43 -11.01 -32.90
N LEU A 204 2.28 -10.10 -33.87
CA LEU A 204 2.10 -8.67 -33.61
C LEU A 204 0.82 -8.40 -32.81
N VAL A 205 -0.30 -9.02 -33.20
CA VAL A 205 -1.58 -8.89 -32.49
C VAL A 205 -1.47 -9.42 -31.05
N ALA A 206 -0.87 -10.59 -30.87
CA ALA A 206 -0.64 -11.17 -29.55
C ALA A 206 0.31 -10.32 -28.69
N THR A 207 1.33 -9.69 -29.29
CA THR A 207 2.24 -8.79 -28.59
C THR A 207 1.53 -7.52 -28.12
N LEU A 208 0.69 -6.91 -28.95
CA LEU A 208 -0.12 -5.73 -28.56
C LEU A 208 -1.11 -6.07 -27.44
N SER A 209 -1.76 -7.23 -27.52
CA SER A 209 -2.58 -7.78 -26.43
C SER A 209 -1.75 -7.99 -25.15
N GLY A 210 -0.54 -8.52 -25.27
CA GLY A 210 0.40 -8.73 -24.18
C GLY A 210 0.76 -7.43 -23.46
N TRP A 211 1.13 -6.38 -24.20
CA TRP A 211 1.41 -5.06 -23.64
C TRP A 211 0.24 -4.49 -22.85
N TYR A 212 -0.98 -4.60 -23.40
CA TYR A 212 -2.19 -4.18 -22.71
C TYR A 212 -2.41 -4.97 -21.41
N GLY A 213 -2.26 -6.30 -21.46
CA GLY A 213 -2.37 -7.17 -20.29
C GLY A 213 -1.32 -6.85 -19.20
N THR A 214 -0.06 -6.63 -19.58
CA THR A 214 1.01 -6.24 -18.65
C THR A 214 0.70 -4.88 -18.01
N MET A 215 0.25 -3.89 -18.78
CA MET A 215 -0.08 -2.57 -18.23
C MET A 215 -1.25 -2.63 -17.26
N LEU A 216 -2.29 -3.42 -17.57
CA LEU A 216 -3.43 -3.62 -16.67
C LEU A 216 -3.00 -4.31 -15.37
N CYS A 217 -2.24 -5.40 -15.46
CA CYS A 217 -1.76 -6.17 -14.31
C CYS A 217 -0.80 -5.34 -13.45
N GLY A 218 0.22 -4.73 -14.06
CA GLY A 218 1.18 -3.88 -13.35
C GLY A 218 0.52 -2.69 -12.67
N SER A 219 -0.43 -2.03 -13.35
CA SER A 219 -1.19 -0.93 -12.75
C SER A 219 -2.02 -1.40 -11.55
N SER A 220 -2.63 -2.59 -11.63
CA SER A 220 -3.35 -3.21 -10.52
C SER A 220 -2.43 -3.48 -9.33
N VAL A 221 -1.20 -3.93 -9.56
CA VAL A 221 -0.23 -4.12 -8.46
C VAL A 221 0.21 -2.76 -7.88
N SER A 222 0.90 -1.94 -8.67
CA SER A 222 1.59 -0.78 -8.10
C SER A 222 0.64 0.37 -7.69
N MET A 223 -0.52 0.57 -8.34
CA MET A 223 -1.39 1.72 -8.01
C MET A 223 -2.28 1.49 -6.78
N PHE A 224 -2.76 0.27 -6.55
CA PHE A 224 -3.45 -0.03 -5.29
C PHE A 224 -2.49 0.05 -4.11
N ASP A 225 -1.26 -0.43 -4.29
CA ASP A 225 -0.22 -0.36 -3.25
C ASP A 225 0.21 1.08 -3.00
N LEU A 226 0.35 1.90 -4.05
CA LEU A 226 0.56 3.34 -3.90
C LEU A 226 -0.58 3.99 -3.11
N PHE A 227 -1.83 3.74 -3.49
CA PHE A 227 -2.97 4.35 -2.78
C PHE A 227 -3.02 3.96 -1.31
N LEU A 228 -2.71 2.70 -1.01
CA LEU A 228 -2.59 2.20 0.36
C LEU A 228 -1.43 2.90 1.10
N CYS A 229 -0.25 3.01 0.49
CA CYS A 229 0.89 3.75 1.07
C CYS A 229 0.52 5.19 1.42
N LEU A 230 -0.22 5.89 0.55
CA LEU A 230 -0.67 7.25 0.81
C LEU A 230 -1.59 7.34 2.04
N MET A 231 -2.49 6.38 2.23
CA MET A 231 -3.33 6.30 3.44
C MET A 231 -2.47 6.09 4.69
N ILE A 232 -1.50 5.19 4.61
CA ILE A 232 -0.58 4.87 5.72
C ILE A 232 0.31 6.07 6.09
N PHE A 233 0.82 6.83 5.11
CA PHE A 233 1.60 8.05 5.40
C PHE A 233 0.76 9.13 6.10
N ASN A 234 -0.52 9.26 5.73
CA ASN A 234 -1.41 10.18 6.42
C ASN A 234 -1.70 9.71 7.86
N LEU A 235 -1.96 8.42 8.07
CA LEU A 235 -2.09 7.83 9.40
C LEU A 235 -0.85 8.06 10.26
N TRP A 236 0.34 7.81 9.70
CA TRP A 236 1.61 8.08 10.37
C TRP A 236 1.73 9.56 10.80
N GLY A 237 1.32 10.50 9.94
CA GLY A 237 1.31 11.91 10.31
C GLY A 237 0.28 12.24 11.39
N HIS A 238 -0.91 11.61 11.38
CA HIS A 238 -1.89 11.76 12.47
C HIS A 238 -1.36 11.27 13.81
N PHE A 239 -0.73 10.10 13.86
CA PHE A 239 -0.07 9.61 15.07
C PHE A 239 0.97 10.59 15.57
N LYS A 240 1.80 11.15 14.67
CA LYS A 240 2.80 12.15 15.07
C LYS A 240 2.19 13.40 15.69
N ILE A 241 1.10 13.90 15.14
CA ILE A 241 0.40 15.08 15.67
C ILE A 241 -0.22 14.75 17.03
N LEU A 242 -0.90 13.61 17.16
CA LEU A 242 -1.49 13.17 18.43
C LEU A 242 -0.43 13.01 19.52
N ILE A 243 0.67 12.30 19.23
CA ILE A 243 1.78 12.11 20.17
C ILE A 243 2.35 13.46 20.58
N HIS A 244 2.58 14.36 19.63
CA HIS A 244 3.10 15.70 19.94
C HIS A 244 2.17 16.48 20.87
N ASN A 245 0.86 16.45 20.63
CA ASN A 245 -0.13 17.11 21.48
C ASN A 245 -0.15 16.54 22.91
N LEU A 246 0.06 15.23 23.07
CA LEU A 246 0.12 14.57 24.37
C LEU A 246 1.43 14.87 25.11
N GLU A 247 2.56 14.93 24.39
CA GLU A 247 3.86 15.23 24.99
C GLU A 247 4.02 16.71 25.38
N HIS A 248 3.31 17.61 24.71
CA HIS A 248 3.30 19.06 24.99
C HIS A 248 2.00 19.48 25.68
N PHE A 249 1.36 18.57 26.41
CA PHE A 249 0.16 18.86 27.17
C PHE A 249 0.45 19.95 28.22
N PRO A 250 -0.43 20.97 28.37
CA PRO A 250 -0.16 22.08 29.29
C PRO A 250 0.03 21.57 30.71
N ARG A 251 1.01 22.14 31.41
CA ARG A 251 1.22 21.95 32.86
C ARG A 251 0.55 23.09 33.63
N PRO A 252 0.27 22.92 34.94
CA PRO A 252 -0.30 24.01 35.75
C PRO A 252 0.58 25.25 35.68
N ALA A 253 0.00 26.44 35.57
CA ALA A 253 0.75 27.70 35.43
C ALA A 253 1.55 28.14 36.67
N SER A 254 1.57 27.31 37.73
CA SER A 254 2.02 27.60 39.10
C SER A 254 1.06 28.52 39.85
N GLU A 255 0.16 27.91 40.63
CA GLU A 255 -0.31 28.49 41.88
C GLU A 255 -0.11 27.45 42.98
N VAL A 256 0.61 27.85 44.02
CA VAL A 256 0.67 27.15 45.30
C VAL A 256 -0.75 27.12 45.84
N VAL A 257 -1.43 25.98 45.80
CA VAL A 257 -2.69 25.83 46.52
C VAL A 257 -2.31 25.76 48.00
N ASP A 258 -2.52 26.85 48.72
CA ASP A 258 -2.52 26.83 50.18
C ASP A 258 -3.61 25.84 50.62
N THR A 259 -3.21 24.62 50.98
CA THR A 259 -4.09 23.73 51.70
C THR A 259 -4.35 24.37 53.06
N GLU A 260 -5.51 24.99 53.22
CA GLU A 260 -6.09 25.26 54.54
C GLU A 260 -6.30 23.91 55.24
N GLY A 261 -5.28 23.43 55.95
CA GLY A 261 -5.37 22.11 56.58
C GLY A 261 -4.05 21.60 57.15
N GLU A 262 -3.87 21.88 58.43
CA GLU A 262 -2.93 21.27 59.40
C GLU A 262 -1.45 21.71 59.33
N GLU A 263 -1.13 22.65 60.23
CA GLU A 263 0.20 22.86 60.80
C GLU A 263 0.73 21.57 61.46
N ARG A 264 1.28 20.66 60.65
CA ARG A 264 2.21 19.64 61.15
C ARG A 264 3.49 19.72 60.34
N SER A 265 4.49 20.34 60.98
CA SER A 265 5.90 20.35 60.57
C SER A 265 6.25 21.28 59.39
N GLY A 266 6.16 22.59 59.58
CA GLY A 266 7.13 23.62 59.10
C GLY A 266 7.62 23.63 57.64
N ARG A 267 7.04 22.84 56.75
CA ARG A 267 7.33 22.76 55.32
C ARG A 267 5.99 22.84 54.61
N ILE A 268 5.69 24.01 54.06
CA ILE A 268 4.60 24.19 53.11
C ILE A 268 5.04 23.48 51.82
N VAL A 269 4.62 22.23 51.66
CA VAL A 269 4.76 21.53 50.37
C VAL A 269 3.55 21.93 49.55
N GLY A 270 3.63 23.10 48.90
CA GLY A 270 2.64 23.48 47.90
C GLY A 270 2.62 22.43 46.79
N SER A 271 1.48 21.76 46.62
CA SER A 271 1.29 20.92 45.42
C SER A 271 0.88 21.83 44.29
N GLU A 272 1.67 21.87 43.21
CA GLU A 272 1.22 22.47 41.95
C GLU A 272 -0.07 21.75 41.54
N MET A 273 -1.18 22.47 41.38
CA MET A 273 -2.46 21.89 40.97
C MET A 273 -3.09 22.81 39.93
N TYR A 274 -3.90 22.25 39.03
CA TYR A 274 -4.68 23.07 38.11
C TYR A 274 -5.76 23.85 38.85
N SER A 275 -5.91 25.12 38.49
CA SER A 275 -7.10 25.90 38.83
C SER A 275 -8.35 25.31 38.19
N GLN A 276 -9.53 25.71 38.68
CA GLN A 276 -10.81 25.21 38.15
C GLN A 276 -10.99 25.51 36.65
N THR A 277 -10.52 26.66 36.18
CA THR A 277 -10.58 27.06 34.76
C THR A 277 -9.60 26.26 33.91
N GLU A 278 -8.39 25.97 34.41
CA GLU A 278 -7.45 25.09 33.73
C GLU A 278 -7.97 23.65 33.67
N LEU A 279 -8.62 23.13 34.72
CA LEU A 279 -9.21 21.79 34.73
C LEU A 279 -10.28 21.61 33.64
N GLU A 280 -11.07 22.65 33.37
CA GLU A 280 -12.04 22.66 32.26
C GLU A 280 -11.34 22.61 30.90
N GLN A 281 -10.26 23.38 30.72
CA GLN A 281 -9.46 23.36 29.49
C GLN A 281 -8.76 22.00 29.30
N VAL A 282 -8.18 21.43 30.35
CA VAL A 282 -7.61 20.08 30.38
C VAL A 282 -8.64 19.05 29.93
N ALA A 283 -9.87 19.13 30.43
CA ALA A 283 -10.94 18.21 30.05
C ALA A 283 -11.27 18.30 28.54
N VAL A 284 -11.29 19.51 27.98
CA VAL A 284 -11.49 19.74 26.53
C VAL A 284 -10.33 19.15 25.72
N LEU A 285 -9.08 19.43 26.12
CA LEU A 285 -7.89 18.92 25.41
C LEU A 285 -7.79 17.39 25.46
N LEU A 286 -8.10 16.77 26.60
CA LEU A 286 -8.18 15.31 26.73
C LEU A 286 -9.24 14.74 25.79
N LYS A 287 -10.43 15.35 25.76
CA LYS A 287 -11.51 14.94 24.87
C LYS A 287 -11.07 15.03 23.40
N ASP A 288 -10.42 16.11 23.00
CA ASP A 288 -9.93 16.30 21.64
C ASP A 288 -8.88 15.25 21.26
N CYS A 289 -7.95 14.93 22.17
CA CYS A 289 -6.96 13.87 21.95
C CYS A 289 -7.61 12.49 21.81
N ILE A 290 -8.60 12.17 22.65
CA ILE A 290 -9.35 10.91 22.58
C ILE A 290 -10.15 10.82 21.28
N GLN A 291 -10.84 11.88 20.89
CA GLN A 291 -11.58 11.92 19.62
C GLN A 291 -10.64 11.77 18.42
N TYR A 292 -9.44 12.35 18.50
CA TYR A 292 -8.46 12.22 17.43
C TYR A 292 -7.87 10.80 17.36
N HIS A 293 -7.62 10.16 18.50
CA HIS A 293 -7.26 8.75 18.58
C HIS A 293 -8.36 7.86 17.99
N MET A 294 -9.64 8.11 18.30
CA MET A 294 -10.77 7.37 17.74
C MET A 294 -10.83 7.49 16.21
N LEU A 295 -10.60 8.69 15.65
CA LEU A 295 -10.51 8.88 14.20
C LEU A 295 -9.43 7.99 13.57
N ILE A 296 -8.25 7.93 14.18
CA ILE A 296 -7.12 7.11 13.72
C ILE A 296 -7.47 5.62 13.81
N PHE A 297 -8.02 5.19 14.96
CA PHE A 297 -8.42 3.80 15.21
C PHE A 297 -9.51 3.34 14.24
N ASP A 298 -10.59 4.10 14.10
CA ASP A 298 -11.71 3.77 13.22
C ASP A 298 -11.26 3.71 11.77
N PHE A 299 -10.44 4.67 11.31
CA PHE A 299 -9.93 4.63 9.95
C PHE A 299 -9.01 3.43 9.71
N THR A 300 -8.13 3.10 10.67
CA THR A 300 -7.24 1.94 10.55
C THR A 300 -8.01 0.61 10.53
N ASN A 301 -9.06 0.48 11.35
CA ASN A 301 -9.94 -0.69 11.31
C ASN A 301 -10.70 -0.80 9.99
N ASN A 302 -11.25 0.32 9.50
CA ASN A 302 -11.92 0.33 8.20
C ASN A 302 -10.96 -0.07 7.06
N MET A 303 -9.70 0.40 7.10
CA MET A 303 -8.66 -0.04 6.17
C MET A 303 -8.37 -1.53 6.29
N SER A 304 -8.24 -2.05 7.53
CA SER A 304 -8.03 -3.48 7.80
C SER A 304 -9.16 -4.33 7.22
N GLU A 305 -10.42 -3.92 7.38
CA GLU A 305 -11.56 -4.62 6.78
C GLU A 305 -11.59 -4.55 5.25
N ALA A 306 -11.21 -3.41 4.67
CA ALA A 306 -11.27 -3.19 3.22
C ALA A 306 -10.12 -3.85 2.46
N PHE A 307 -8.90 -3.79 3.00
CA PHE A 307 -7.68 -4.28 2.35
C PHE A 307 -7.20 -5.62 2.90
N GLY A 308 -7.73 -6.10 4.03
CA GLY A 308 -7.21 -7.28 4.72
C GLY A 308 -7.11 -8.52 3.84
N MET A 309 -8.16 -8.84 3.07
CA MET A 309 -8.13 -9.99 2.17
C MET A 309 -7.17 -9.78 0.99
N ALA A 310 -7.11 -8.57 0.43
CA ALA A 310 -6.18 -8.24 -0.66
C ALA A 310 -4.72 -8.40 -0.20
N LEU A 311 -4.40 -7.93 1.00
CA LEU A 311 -3.07 -8.06 1.61
C LEU A 311 -2.70 -9.51 1.94
N PHE A 312 -3.66 -10.32 2.37
CA PHE A 312 -3.44 -11.75 2.60
C PHE A 312 -3.06 -12.48 1.30
N ILE A 313 -3.80 -12.23 0.22
CA ILE A 313 -3.50 -12.81 -1.10
C ILE A 313 -2.18 -12.28 -1.64
N TYR A 314 -1.89 -10.99 -1.45
CA TYR A 314 -0.61 -10.37 -1.81
C TYR A 314 0.58 -11.07 -1.14
N TYR A 315 0.54 -11.28 0.18
CA TYR A 315 1.61 -11.99 0.88
C TYR A 315 1.76 -13.45 0.45
N SER A 316 0.65 -14.16 0.25
CA SER A 316 0.65 -15.54 -0.28
C SER A 316 1.25 -15.59 -1.69
N PHE A 317 0.94 -14.61 -2.52
CA PHE A 317 1.50 -14.48 -3.85
C PHE A 317 3.02 -14.23 -3.80
N HIS A 318 3.51 -13.35 -2.92
CA HIS A 318 4.94 -13.08 -2.78
C HIS A 318 5.71 -14.31 -2.29
N GLN A 319 5.11 -15.09 -1.40
CA GLN A 319 5.66 -16.35 -0.91
C GLN A 319 5.93 -17.35 -2.05
N ILE A 320 4.94 -17.58 -2.91
CA ILE A 320 5.02 -18.57 -3.98
C ILE A 320 5.90 -18.04 -5.12
N THR A 321 5.62 -16.82 -5.57
CA THR A 321 6.32 -16.20 -6.71
C THR A 321 7.77 -15.90 -6.39
N GLY A 322 8.08 -15.49 -5.15
CA GLY A 322 9.46 -15.27 -4.70
C GLY A 322 10.30 -16.54 -4.77
N CYS A 323 9.74 -17.70 -4.37
CA CYS A 323 10.40 -18.99 -4.50
C CYS A 323 10.70 -19.33 -5.98
N LEU A 324 9.69 -19.20 -6.85
CA LEU A 324 9.84 -19.47 -8.30
C LEU A 324 10.89 -18.55 -8.94
N LEU A 325 10.85 -17.25 -8.64
CA LEU A 325 11.79 -16.27 -9.17
C LEU A 325 13.24 -16.57 -8.75
N LEU A 326 13.46 -16.97 -7.50
CA LEU A 326 14.79 -17.39 -7.03
C LEU A 326 15.26 -18.67 -7.73
N LEU A 327 14.36 -19.63 -7.94
CA LEU A 327 14.65 -20.86 -8.68
C LEU A 327 15.03 -20.58 -10.14
N GLU A 328 14.28 -19.73 -10.83
CA GLU A 328 14.60 -19.29 -12.18
C GLU A 328 15.96 -18.57 -12.26
N CYS A 329 16.26 -17.68 -11.31
CA CYS A 329 17.55 -17.00 -11.25
C CYS A 329 18.71 -17.97 -10.95
N SER A 330 18.45 -19.11 -10.32
CA SER A 330 19.48 -20.09 -9.95
C SER A 330 20.07 -20.87 -11.12
N GLN A 331 19.45 -20.80 -12.29
CA GLN A 331 20.00 -21.36 -13.53
C GLN A 331 21.33 -20.69 -13.93
N MET A 332 21.58 -19.45 -13.49
CA MET A 332 22.82 -18.69 -13.72
C MET A 332 23.22 -18.49 -15.20
N THR A 333 22.32 -18.80 -16.14
CA THR A 333 22.51 -18.50 -17.56
C THR A 333 22.24 -17.02 -17.83
N ALA A 334 22.92 -16.43 -18.81
CA ALA A 334 22.71 -15.02 -19.18
C ALA A 334 21.25 -14.74 -19.58
N ALA A 335 20.59 -15.68 -20.27
CA ALA A 335 19.20 -15.57 -20.68
C ALA A 335 18.25 -15.54 -19.47
N ALA A 336 18.42 -16.48 -18.52
CA ALA A 336 17.59 -16.53 -17.31
C ALA A 336 17.78 -15.29 -16.44
N LEU A 337 19.03 -14.88 -16.18
CA LEU A 337 19.31 -13.71 -15.35
C LEU A 337 18.78 -12.42 -15.99
N THR A 338 18.93 -12.24 -17.30
CA THR A 338 18.38 -11.06 -18.00
C THR A 338 16.86 -11.00 -17.87
N ARG A 339 16.19 -12.16 -17.92
CA ARG A 339 14.73 -12.26 -17.85
C ARG A 339 14.17 -12.10 -16.45
N TYR A 340 14.73 -12.78 -15.46
CA TYR A 340 14.10 -12.94 -14.15
C TYR A 340 14.71 -12.07 -13.07
N LEU A 341 16.00 -11.75 -13.11
CA LEU A 341 16.65 -10.96 -12.06
C LEU A 341 16.02 -9.57 -11.86
N PRO A 342 15.70 -8.79 -12.92
CA PRO A 342 15.04 -7.50 -12.76
C PRO A 342 13.67 -7.65 -12.10
N LEU A 343 12.88 -8.63 -12.53
CA LEU A 343 11.57 -8.91 -11.93
C LEU A 343 11.71 -9.31 -10.46
N THR A 344 12.68 -10.16 -10.12
CA THR A 344 13.00 -10.55 -8.74
C THR A 344 13.30 -9.34 -7.85
N ILE A 345 14.17 -8.43 -8.31
CA ILE A 345 14.53 -7.22 -7.55
C ILE A 345 13.31 -6.32 -7.34
N ILE A 346 12.50 -6.12 -8.39
CA ILE A 346 11.30 -5.28 -8.34
C ILE A 346 10.27 -5.86 -7.36
N MET A 347 9.99 -7.16 -7.47
CA MET A 347 8.97 -7.82 -6.63
C MET A 347 9.35 -7.88 -5.16
N PHE A 348 10.60 -8.20 -4.83
CA PHE A 348 11.05 -8.13 -3.45
C PHE A 348 11.14 -6.68 -2.95
N GLY A 349 11.51 -5.74 -3.82
CA GLY A 349 11.53 -4.31 -3.52
C GLY A 349 10.15 -3.75 -3.14
N GLU A 350 9.11 -4.10 -3.89
CA GLU A 350 7.72 -3.71 -3.58
C GLU A 350 7.25 -4.31 -2.25
N LEU A 351 7.54 -5.60 -2.00
CA LEU A 351 7.22 -6.26 -0.74
C LEU A 351 7.89 -5.56 0.45
N VAL A 352 9.20 -5.32 0.35
CA VAL A 352 9.98 -4.65 1.41
C VAL A 352 9.46 -3.23 1.65
N LEU A 353 9.22 -2.47 0.58
CA LEU A 353 8.70 -1.11 0.68
C LEU A 353 7.36 -1.07 1.42
N LEU A 354 6.40 -1.90 0.98
CA LEU A 354 5.07 -1.92 1.57
C LEU A 354 5.15 -2.30 3.06
N SER A 355 5.89 -3.35 3.40
CA SER A 355 6.02 -3.82 4.77
C SER A 355 6.72 -2.82 5.69
N ILE A 356 7.75 -2.10 5.23
CA ILE A 356 8.38 -1.01 6.00
C ILE A 356 7.37 0.12 6.25
N ILE A 357 6.58 0.49 5.25
CA ILE A 357 5.58 1.55 5.37
C ILE A 357 4.54 1.18 6.45
N PHE A 358 4.04 -0.06 6.44
CA PHE A 358 3.12 -0.55 7.46
C PHE A 358 3.72 -0.59 8.86
N GLU A 359 4.98 -0.99 8.99
CA GLU A 359 5.71 -1.05 10.27
C GLU A 359 5.73 0.33 10.97
N THR A 360 5.75 1.41 10.19
CA THR A 360 5.73 2.76 10.76
C THR A 360 4.47 3.06 11.57
N ILE A 361 3.32 2.45 11.26
CA ILE A 361 2.10 2.60 12.08
C ILE A 361 2.28 1.89 13.41
N GLY A 362 2.70 0.62 13.40
CA GLY A 362 2.90 -0.16 14.62
C GLY A 362 3.87 0.55 15.57
N THR A 363 5.02 0.98 15.03
CA THR A 363 6.03 1.73 15.78
C THR A 363 5.49 3.03 16.38
N MET A 364 4.61 3.74 15.68
CA MET A 364 4.01 4.97 16.21
C MET A 364 2.91 4.67 17.24
N SER A 365 2.10 3.65 17.02
CA SER A 365 1.08 3.23 17.97
C SER A 365 1.69 2.78 19.30
N GLU A 366 2.83 2.09 19.28
CA GLU A 366 3.52 1.68 20.51
C GLU A 366 4.00 2.86 21.35
N LYS A 367 4.37 3.99 20.73
CA LYS A 367 4.80 5.22 21.43
C LYS A 367 3.64 5.97 22.06
N LEU A 368 2.40 5.69 21.64
CA LEU A 368 1.23 6.42 22.10
C LEU A 368 0.98 6.21 23.59
N LYS A 369 1.16 4.99 24.11
CA LYS A 369 1.00 4.68 25.54
C LYS A 369 1.94 5.51 26.42
N ASP A 370 3.18 5.68 25.98
CA ASP A 370 4.18 6.48 26.70
C ASP A 370 3.82 7.95 26.65
N ALA A 371 3.31 8.45 25.52
CA ALA A 371 2.85 9.83 25.38
C ALA A 371 1.64 10.12 26.28
N VAL A 372 0.66 9.21 26.35
CA VAL A 372 -0.49 9.34 27.26
C VAL A 372 -0.05 9.29 28.72
N TYR A 373 0.89 8.41 29.07
CA TYR A 373 1.40 8.30 30.44
C TYR A 373 2.12 9.58 30.92
N LYS A 374 2.78 10.30 30.02
CA LYS A 374 3.49 11.57 30.29
C LYS A 374 2.57 12.78 30.45
N VAL A 375 1.28 12.65 30.15
CA VAL A 375 0.31 13.72 30.43
C VAL A 375 0.35 14.04 31.94
N PRO A 376 0.33 15.31 32.36
CA PRO A 376 0.42 15.75 33.76
C PRO A 376 -0.83 15.41 34.61
N TRP A 377 -1.20 14.13 34.67
CA TRP A 377 -2.41 13.61 35.33
C TRP A 377 -2.32 13.71 36.85
N GLU A 378 -1.11 13.71 37.41
CA GLU A 378 -0.83 13.87 38.83
C GLU A 378 -1.36 15.19 39.39
N TYR A 379 -1.50 16.23 38.57
CA TYR A 379 -2.00 17.54 38.98
C TYR A 379 -3.50 17.74 38.72
N MET A 380 -4.17 16.77 38.09
CA MET A 380 -5.59 16.84 37.70
C MET A 380 -6.55 16.43 38.83
N ASP A 381 -7.82 16.81 38.69
CA ASP A 381 -8.91 16.31 39.54
C ASP A 381 -9.24 14.84 39.26
N THR A 382 -10.02 14.21 40.15
CA THR A 382 -10.39 12.79 40.04
C THR A 382 -11.08 12.46 38.72
N LYS A 383 -11.88 13.41 38.19
CA LYS A 383 -12.61 13.23 36.93
C LYS A 383 -11.64 13.13 35.75
N ASN A 384 -10.72 14.08 35.59
CA ASN A 384 -9.76 14.07 34.49
C ASN A 384 -8.73 12.93 34.65
N ARG A 385 -8.27 12.62 35.87
CA ARG A 385 -7.43 11.43 36.14
C ARG A 385 -8.07 10.14 35.65
N ARG A 386 -9.37 9.95 35.92
CA ARG A 386 -10.13 8.78 35.44
C ARG A 386 -10.19 8.74 33.91
N THR A 387 -10.37 9.88 33.26
CA THR A 387 -10.33 9.98 31.79
C THR A 387 -8.98 9.56 31.21
N VAL A 388 -7.87 10.06 31.78
CA VAL A 388 -6.51 9.66 31.37
C VAL A 388 -6.28 8.18 31.58
N LEU A 389 -6.70 7.62 32.73
CA LEU A 389 -6.57 6.19 33.01
C LEU A 389 -7.31 5.33 31.96
N ILE A 390 -8.54 5.69 31.61
CA ILE A 390 -9.31 4.99 30.56
C ILE A 390 -8.58 5.10 29.22
N PHE A 391 -8.08 6.29 28.89
CA PHE A 391 -7.36 6.50 27.64
C PHE A 391 -6.08 5.65 27.60
N LEU A 392 -5.31 5.62 28.69
CA LEU A 392 -4.09 4.82 28.83
C LEU A 392 -4.38 3.33 28.63
N ILE A 393 -5.43 2.79 29.29
CA ILE A 393 -5.86 1.40 29.12
C ILE A 393 -6.18 1.09 27.66
N LYS A 394 -6.79 2.04 26.93
CA LYS A 394 -7.17 1.84 25.53
C LYS A 394 -5.99 1.89 24.55
N VAL A 395 -4.97 2.71 24.80
CA VAL A 395 -3.80 2.82 23.92
C VAL A 395 -2.73 1.77 24.18
N GLN A 396 -2.92 0.90 25.19
CA GLN A 396 -2.01 -0.21 25.46
C GLN A 396 -2.06 -1.30 24.38
N GLU A 397 -3.20 -1.47 23.71
CA GLU A 397 -3.31 -2.35 22.55
C GLU A 397 -2.85 -1.58 21.29
N PRO A 398 -1.74 -1.98 20.65
CA PRO A 398 -1.26 -1.28 19.47
C PRO A 398 -2.21 -1.43 18.28
N ILE A 399 -2.35 -0.37 17.51
CA ILE A 399 -3.16 -0.32 16.30
C ILE A 399 -2.36 -0.91 15.15
N HIS A 400 -2.85 -2.02 14.60
CA HIS A 400 -2.27 -2.68 13.41
C HIS A 400 -3.32 -2.93 12.34
N VAL A 401 -2.87 -2.95 11.09
CA VAL A 401 -3.65 -3.48 9.96
C VAL A 401 -3.41 -4.99 9.89
N LYS A 402 -4.47 -5.77 9.77
CA LYS A 402 -4.42 -7.24 9.75
C LYS A 402 -4.70 -7.79 8.35
N ALA A 403 -3.80 -8.61 7.83
CA ALA A 403 -4.02 -9.40 6.62
C ALA A 403 -4.94 -10.58 6.94
N GLY A 404 -6.06 -10.67 6.22
CA GLY A 404 -7.08 -11.73 6.38
C GLY A 404 -7.72 -11.80 7.77
N GLY A 405 -7.51 -10.79 8.63
CA GLY A 405 -7.89 -10.82 10.05
C GLY A 405 -6.97 -11.70 10.92
N LEU A 406 -5.89 -12.25 10.37
CA LEU A 406 -5.07 -13.26 11.03
C LEU A 406 -3.66 -12.76 11.40
N VAL A 407 -3.01 -12.03 10.49
CA VAL A 407 -1.57 -11.71 10.61
C VAL A 407 -1.36 -10.20 10.51
N ASP A 408 -0.54 -9.65 11.40
CA ASP A 408 -0.19 -8.23 11.36
C ASP A 408 0.67 -7.92 10.13
N VAL A 409 0.33 -6.84 9.44
CA VAL A 409 1.04 -6.39 8.24
C VAL A 409 2.27 -5.58 8.70
N GLY A 410 3.47 -6.00 8.31
CA GLY A 410 4.71 -5.35 8.74
C GLY A 410 5.97 -6.13 8.38
N VAL A 411 7.10 -5.71 8.95
CA VAL A 411 8.44 -6.25 8.64
C VAL A 411 8.60 -7.68 9.16
N THR A 412 7.96 -8.04 10.26
CA THR A 412 7.99 -9.41 10.82
C THR A 412 7.39 -10.44 9.85
N THR A 413 6.21 -10.16 9.32
CA THR A 413 5.53 -10.99 8.32
C THR A 413 6.32 -11.07 7.02
N MET A 414 6.86 -9.94 6.56
CA MET A 414 7.76 -9.89 5.40
C MET A 414 9.00 -10.77 5.59
N ALA A 415 9.67 -10.68 6.74
CA ALA A 415 10.85 -11.49 7.03
C ALA A 415 10.52 -12.99 7.05
N SER A 416 9.35 -13.35 7.59
CA SER A 416 8.83 -14.72 7.54
C SER A 416 8.71 -15.20 6.09
N ILE A 417 8.07 -14.40 5.22
CA ILE A 417 7.88 -14.71 3.79
C ILE A 417 9.21 -14.88 3.05
N LEU A 418 10.18 -14.00 3.30
CA LEU A 418 11.50 -14.11 2.67
C LEU A 418 12.22 -15.38 3.11
N LYS A 419 12.19 -15.69 4.41
CA LYS A 419 12.83 -16.87 4.99
C LYS A 419 12.26 -18.16 4.41
N THR A 420 10.93 -18.30 4.42
CA THR A 420 10.23 -19.46 3.86
C THR A 420 10.46 -19.57 2.36
N SER A 421 10.42 -18.47 1.60
CA SER A 421 10.67 -18.48 0.15
C SER A 421 12.08 -19.01 -0.15
N PHE A 422 13.08 -18.55 0.60
CA PHE A 422 14.45 -19.03 0.48
C PHE A 422 14.60 -20.50 0.91
N SER A 423 13.93 -20.94 1.98
CA SER A 423 13.94 -22.34 2.42
C SER A 423 13.35 -23.28 1.36
N TYR A 424 12.20 -22.93 0.77
CA TYR A 424 11.60 -23.72 -0.31
C TYR A 424 12.47 -23.72 -1.57
N PHE A 425 13.03 -22.57 -1.94
CA PHE A 425 13.99 -22.47 -3.03
C PHE A 425 15.20 -23.41 -2.80
N ALA A 426 15.82 -23.35 -1.61
CA ALA A 426 16.98 -24.18 -1.28
C ALA A 426 16.64 -25.67 -1.33
N PHE A 427 15.45 -26.05 -0.86
CA PHE A 427 14.93 -27.41 -0.96
C PHE A 427 14.77 -27.85 -2.44
N LEU A 428 14.07 -27.07 -3.26
CA LEU A 428 13.82 -27.38 -4.68
C LEU A 428 15.09 -27.41 -5.53
N ARG A 429 16.13 -26.67 -5.15
CA ARG A 429 17.42 -26.71 -5.85
C ARG A 429 18.25 -27.95 -5.52
N THR A 430 18.02 -28.55 -4.35
CA THR A 430 18.81 -29.70 -3.86
C THR A 430 18.21 -31.04 -4.30
N PHE A 431 16.91 -31.05 -4.60
CA PHE A 431 16.19 -32.17 -5.19
C PHE A 431 16.32 -32.14 -6.71
#